data_AF-A0A7S7QFA6-F1
#
_entry.id   AF-A0A7S7QFA6-F1
#
_cell.length_a   1.000
_cell.length_b   1.000
_cell.length_c   1.000
_cell.angle_alpha   90.00
_cell.angle_beta   90.00
_cell.angle_gamma   90.00
#
_symmetry.space_group_name_H-M   'P 1'
#
loop_
_entity.id
_entity.type
_entity.pdbx_description
1 polymer ?
#
loop_
_entity_poly.entity_id
_entity_poly.type
_entity_poly.pdbx_seq_one_letter_code
_entity_poly.pdbx_strand_id
1 'polypeptide(L)'
;MPDSTIAAVLNRARKSTGRGNSWTRVRVRSLRNQHAIAAYQEGERAERGEATLDEAATALKVSPSTVRRLIEEQSLPAQQLCKGAPWMIKVVDLERPDVKRTAHARRLRRPSSGDPGQKELEL
;
A
#
# COMPACT_ATOMS: atom_id res chain seq x y z
N MET A 1 -9.55 -8.68 -6.41
CA MET A 1 -10.33 -7.79 -5.55
C MET A 1 -11.80 -7.88 -5.95
N PRO A 2 -12.68 -8.37 -5.06
CA PRO A 2 -14.12 -8.44 -5.33
C PRO A 2 -14.78 -7.06 -5.43
N ASP A 3 -15.80 -6.92 -6.27
CA ASP A 3 -16.59 -5.67 -6.44
C ASP A 3 -17.22 -5.18 -5.12
N SER A 4 -17.50 -6.07 -4.16
CA SER A 4 -18.00 -5.71 -2.83
C SER A 4 -16.98 -4.93 -2.01
N THR A 5 -15.69 -5.30 -2.09
CA THR A 5 -14.60 -4.59 -1.43
C THR A 5 -14.43 -3.20 -2.03
N ILE A 6 -14.52 -3.08 -3.36
CA ILE A 6 -14.48 -1.79 -4.06
C ILE A 6 -15.63 -0.89 -3.58
N ALA A 7 -16.85 -1.43 -3.48
CA ALA A 7 -18.00 -0.68 -2.98
C ALA A 7 -17.78 -0.16 -1.54
N ALA A 8 -17.24 -0.99 -0.65
CA ALA A 8 -16.94 -0.60 0.73
C ALA A 8 -15.90 0.52 0.81
N VAL A 9 -14.85 0.46 -0.02
CA VAL A 9 -13.82 1.51 -0.09
C VAL A 9 -14.41 2.82 -0.59
N LEU A 10 -15.21 2.79 -1.66
CA LEU A 10 -15.84 4.00 -2.21
C LEU A 10 -16.79 4.67 -1.19
N ASN A 11 -17.57 3.87 -0.46
CA ASN A 11 -18.44 4.38 0.59
C ASN A 11 -17.66 4.99 1.77
N ARG A 12 -16.56 4.34 2.20
CA ARG A 12 -15.67 4.87 3.24
C ARG A 12 -15.01 6.20 2.82
N ALA A 13 -14.70 6.34 1.53
CA ALA A 13 -14.20 7.58 0.95
C ALA A 13 -15.29 8.65 0.71
N ARG A 14 -16.53 8.41 1.16
CA ARG A 14 -17.72 9.26 0.97
C ARG A 14 -17.97 9.62 -0.49
N LYS A 15 -17.65 8.71 -1.41
CA LYS A 15 -18.00 8.84 -2.83
C LYS A 15 -19.41 8.29 -3.03
N SER A 16 -20.22 9.04 -3.77
CA SER A 16 -21.54 8.61 -4.22
C SER A 16 -21.52 8.39 -5.73
N THR A 17 -22.53 7.66 -6.22
CA THR A 17 -22.83 7.59 -7.65
C THR A 17 -23.26 8.97 -8.16
N GLY A 18 -23.29 9.17 -9.49
CA GLY A 18 -23.77 10.43 -10.09
C GLY A 18 -25.22 10.81 -9.73
N ARG A 19 -26.02 9.86 -9.22
CA ARG A 19 -27.39 10.09 -8.70
C ARG A 19 -27.45 10.19 -7.17
N GLY A 20 -26.34 10.38 -6.48
CA GLY A 20 -26.29 10.52 -5.02
C GLY A 20 -26.40 9.22 -4.22
N ASN A 21 -26.56 8.06 -4.87
CA ASN A 21 -26.67 6.78 -4.17
C ASN A 21 -25.32 6.28 -3.63
N SER A 22 -25.38 5.45 -2.59
CA SER A 22 -24.24 4.66 -2.10
C SER A 22 -23.81 3.57 -3.10
N TRP A 23 -22.55 3.15 -2.98
CA TRP A 23 -22.01 2.06 -3.78
C TRP A 23 -22.44 0.69 -3.23
N THR A 24 -22.88 -0.17 -4.14
CA THR A 24 -23.16 -1.59 -3.89
C THR A 24 -22.37 -2.43 -4.88
N ARG A 25 -22.19 -3.73 -4.59
CA ARG A 25 -21.52 -4.68 -5.50
C ARG A 25 -22.10 -4.60 -6.92
N VAL A 26 -23.42 -4.55 -7.05
CA VAL A 26 -24.12 -4.50 -8.36
C VAL A 26 -23.81 -3.19 -9.09
N ARG A 27 -23.81 -2.05 -8.39
CA ARG A 27 -23.49 -0.74 -8.99
C ARG A 27 -22.03 -0.65 -9.44
N VAL A 28 -21.10 -1.20 -8.65
CA VAL A 28 -19.69 -1.31 -9.05
C VAL A 28 -19.56 -2.19 -10.29
N ARG A 29 -20.14 -3.39 -10.30
CA ARG A 29 -20.11 -4.30 -11.45
C ARG A 29 -20.66 -3.64 -12.71
N SER A 30 -21.80 -2.95 -12.60
CA SER A 30 -22.43 -2.26 -13.73
C SER A 30 -21.52 -1.17 -14.29
N LEU A 31 -20.97 -0.30 -13.43
CA LEU A 31 -20.04 0.75 -13.84
C LEU A 31 -18.80 0.16 -14.51
N ARG A 32 -18.23 -0.87 -13.87
CA ARG A 32 -17.04 -1.57 -14.35
C ARG A 32 -17.26 -2.11 -15.78
N ASN A 33 -18.38 -2.78 -16.01
CA ASN A 33 -18.74 -3.29 -17.33
C ASN A 33 -19.01 -2.19 -18.35
N GLN A 34 -19.70 -1.11 -17.98
CA GLN A 34 -19.97 0.04 -18.86
C GLN A 34 -18.69 0.71 -19.37
N HIS A 35 -17.65 0.75 -18.53
CA HIS A 35 -16.35 1.32 -18.87
C HIS A 35 -15.31 0.28 -19.34
N ALA A 36 -15.73 -0.96 -19.61
CA ALA A 36 -14.85 -2.06 -20.02
C ALA A 36 -13.64 -2.28 -19.07
N ILE A 37 -13.80 -1.99 -17.78
CA ILE A 37 -12.79 -2.22 -16.77
C ILE A 37 -12.82 -3.73 -16.43
N ALA A 38 -11.69 -4.43 -16.54
CA ALA A 38 -11.66 -5.84 -16.17
C ALA A 38 -11.87 -6.04 -14.66
N ALA A 39 -12.47 -7.16 -14.26
CA ALA A 39 -12.39 -7.56 -12.86
C ALA A 39 -10.94 -7.90 -12.54
N TYR A 40 -10.48 -7.57 -11.33
CA TYR A 40 -9.11 -7.89 -10.91
C TYR A 40 -8.82 -9.37 -11.12
N GLN A 41 -7.70 -9.66 -11.78
CA GLN A 41 -7.15 -11.00 -11.94
C GLN A 41 -5.93 -11.16 -11.04
N GLU A 42 -5.78 -12.35 -10.46
CA GLU A 42 -4.57 -12.67 -9.70
C GLU A 42 -3.36 -12.68 -10.66
N GLY A 43 -2.21 -12.17 -10.21
CA GLY A 43 -1.00 -12.06 -11.04
C GLY A 43 -0.88 -10.78 -11.87
N GLU A 44 -1.97 -10.12 -12.25
CA GLU A 44 -1.96 -8.92 -13.14
C GLU A 44 -1.02 -7.80 -12.65
N ARG A 45 -0.93 -7.59 -11.32
CA ARG A 45 0.00 -6.61 -10.73
C ARG A 45 1.46 -7.01 -10.90
N ALA A 46 1.78 -8.27 -10.68
CA ALA A 46 3.13 -8.80 -10.85
C ALA A 46 3.57 -8.72 -12.31
N GLU A 47 2.67 -8.98 -13.26
CA GLU A 47 2.92 -8.80 -14.70
C GLU A 47 3.27 -7.36 -15.07
N ARG A 48 2.65 -6.37 -14.42
CA ARG A 48 3.01 -4.94 -14.57
C ARG A 48 4.28 -4.52 -13.81
N GLY A 49 4.94 -5.46 -13.15
CA GLY A 49 6.10 -5.20 -12.29
C GLY A 49 5.75 -4.34 -11.08
N GLU A 50 4.53 -4.48 -10.53
CA GLU A 50 4.05 -3.75 -9.36
C GLU A 50 4.00 -4.66 -8.14
N ALA A 51 4.54 -4.16 -7.04
CA ALA A 51 4.47 -4.76 -5.72
C ALA A 51 3.58 -3.92 -4.80
N THR A 52 2.84 -4.61 -3.94
CA THR A 52 2.17 -4.03 -2.78
C THR A 52 3.18 -3.69 -1.68
N LEU A 53 2.72 -2.93 -0.69
CA LEU A 53 3.53 -2.55 0.45
C LEU A 53 4.00 -3.78 1.28
N ASP A 54 3.18 -4.82 1.39
CA ASP A 54 3.54 -6.06 2.08
C ASP A 54 4.54 -6.89 1.27
N GLU A 55 4.34 -7.04 -0.05
CA GLU A 55 5.28 -7.73 -0.93
C GLU A 55 6.64 -7.02 -0.96
N ALA A 56 6.65 -5.68 -0.99
CA ALA A 56 7.87 -4.88 -0.90
C ALA A 56 8.59 -5.09 0.45
N ALA A 57 7.84 -5.20 1.55
CA ALA A 57 8.40 -5.49 2.86
C ALA A 57 9.08 -6.87 2.89
N THR A 58 8.43 -7.88 2.32
CA THR A 58 9.00 -9.22 2.17
C THR A 58 10.27 -9.19 1.31
N ALA A 59 10.24 -8.51 0.16
CA ALA A 59 11.39 -8.40 -0.74
C ALA A 59 12.60 -7.73 -0.08
N LEU A 60 12.37 -6.63 0.65
CA LEU A 60 13.42 -5.88 1.36
C LEU A 60 13.79 -6.46 2.73
N LYS A 61 13.07 -7.50 3.20
CA LYS A 61 13.22 -8.12 4.52
C LYS A 61 13.10 -7.10 5.67
N VAL A 62 12.12 -6.21 5.59
CA VAL A 62 11.80 -5.19 6.60
C VAL A 62 10.31 -5.23 6.95
N SER A 63 9.88 -4.47 7.97
CA SER A 63 8.45 -4.34 8.28
C SER A 63 7.71 -3.48 7.25
N PRO A 64 6.39 -3.71 7.04
CA PRO A 64 5.51 -2.81 6.29
C PRO A 64 5.61 -1.34 6.72
N SER A 65 5.72 -1.09 8.02
CA SER A 65 5.91 0.26 8.57
C SER A 65 7.23 0.92 8.14
N THR A 66 8.29 0.13 7.96
CA THR A 66 9.57 0.62 7.45
C THR A 66 9.47 0.98 5.98
N VAL A 67 8.83 0.14 5.15
CA VAL A 67 8.57 0.46 3.74
C VAL A 67 7.78 1.77 3.63
N ARG A 68 6.73 1.93 4.44
CA ARG A 68 5.95 3.17 4.48
C ARG A 68 6.83 4.39 4.79
N ARG A 69 7.73 4.29 5.77
CA ARG A 69 8.67 5.37 6.10
C ARG A 69 9.63 5.67 4.94
N LEU A 70 10.15 4.65 4.26
CA LEU A 70 11.02 4.85 3.09
C LEU A 70 10.32 5.60 1.97
N ILE A 71 9.02 5.37 1.78
CA ILE A 71 8.19 6.09 0.81
C ILE A 71 7.98 7.54 1.26
N GLU A 72 7.60 7.75 2.53
CA GLU A 72 7.37 9.09 3.10
C GLU A 72 8.65 9.95 3.06
N GLU A 73 9.82 9.34 3.25
CA GLU A 73 11.15 9.95 3.16
C GLU A 73 11.70 10.02 1.72
N GLN A 74 10.90 9.65 0.71
CA GLN A 74 11.26 9.65 -0.72
C GLN A 74 12.48 8.77 -1.09
N SER A 75 12.91 7.90 -0.19
CA SER A 75 14.02 6.95 -0.41
C SER A 75 13.59 5.76 -1.27
N LEU A 76 12.29 5.43 -1.29
CA LEU A 76 11.70 4.42 -2.16
C LEU A 76 10.60 5.07 -3.00
N PRO A 77 10.73 5.11 -4.34
CA PRO A 77 9.67 5.59 -5.20
C PRO A 77 8.42 4.71 -5.08
N ALA A 78 7.29 5.34 -4.79
CA ALA A 78 5.99 4.69 -4.80
C ALA A 78 4.90 5.70 -5.14
N GLN A 79 3.82 5.22 -5.76
CA GLN A 79 2.68 6.06 -6.15
C GLN A 79 1.41 5.62 -5.43
N GLN A 80 0.66 6.59 -4.92
CA GLN A 80 -0.70 6.39 -4.42
C GLN A 80 -1.67 7.20 -5.29
N LEU A 81 -2.62 6.53 -5.95
CA LEU A 81 -3.57 7.20 -6.86
C LEU A 81 -4.49 8.19 -6.15
N CYS A 82 -4.92 7.86 -4.93
CA CYS A 82 -5.72 8.73 -4.10
C CYS A 82 -5.51 8.40 -2.63
N LYS A 83 -5.76 9.36 -1.74
CA LYS A 83 -5.57 9.18 -0.29
C LYS A 83 -6.28 7.90 0.20
N GLY A 84 -5.51 7.00 0.78
CA GLY A 84 -6.01 5.73 1.31
C GLY A 84 -6.08 4.58 0.30
N ALA A 85 -5.71 4.80 -0.97
CA ALA A 85 -5.45 3.71 -1.91
C ALA A 85 -4.17 2.95 -1.52
N PRO A 86 -4.04 1.67 -1.91
CA PRO A 86 -2.78 0.95 -1.77
C PRO A 86 -1.63 1.68 -2.48
N TRP A 87 -0.41 1.57 -1.92
CA TRP A 87 0.79 2.03 -2.60
C TRP A 87 1.13 1.10 -3.76
N MET A 88 1.47 1.68 -4.91
CA MET A 88 2.03 0.99 -6.08
C MET A 88 3.53 1.23 -6.08
N ILE A 89 4.29 0.16 -5.89
CA ILE A 89 5.76 0.19 -5.86
C ILE A 89 6.24 -0.60 -7.07
N LYS A 90 7.19 -0.07 -7.85
CA LYS A 90 7.75 -0.85 -8.96
C LYS A 90 8.78 -1.82 -8.43
N VAL A 91 8.74 -3.07 -8.88
CA VAL A 91 9.68 -4.12 -8.47
C VAL A 91 11.12 -3.73 -8.81
N VAL A 92 11.33 -3.05 -9.95
CA VAL A 92 12.64 -2.53 -10.34
C VAL A 92 13.23 -1.54 -9.32
N ASP A 93 12.38 -0.78 -8.63
CA ASP A 93 12.84 0.17 -7.60
C ASP A 93 13.30 -0.54 -6.32
N LEU A 94 12.70 -1.70 -6.00
CA LEU A 94 13.12 -2.54 -4.88
C LEU A 94 14.51 -3.15 -5.09
N GLU A 95 14.88 -3.36 -6.35
CA GLU A 95 16.17 -3.93 -6.73
C GLU A 95 17.33 -2.93 -6.64
N ARG A 96 17.03 -1.62 -6.57
CA ARG A 96 18.05 -0.57 -6.58
C ARG A 96 18.98 -0.67 -5.36
N PRO A 97 20.30 -0.48 -5.56
CA PRO A 97 21.28 -0.68 -4.49
C PRO A 97 21.17 0.35 -3.37
N ASP A 98 20.76 1.59 -3.68
CA ASP A 98 20.50 2.66 -2.71
C ASP A 98 19.29 2.34 -1.80
N VAL A 99 18.22 1.83 -2.39
CA VAL A 99 17.02 1.36 -1.67
C VAL A 99 17.39 0.20 -0.74
N LYS A 100 18.06 -0.83 -1.27
CA LYS A 100 18.49 -2.00 -0.48
C LYS A 100 19.42 -1.60 0.67
N ARG A 101 20.37 -0.69 0.43
CA ARG A 101 21.28 -0.19 1.48
C ARG A 101 20.52 0.55 2.57
N THR A 102 19.58 1.42 2.20
CA THR A 102 18.78 2.19 3.16
C THR A 102 17.87 1.27 3.97
N ALA A 103 17.22 0.30 3.33
CA ALA A 103 16.40 -0.72 4.00
C ALA A 103 17.24 -1.57 4.97
N HIS A 104 18.42 -2.00 4.54
CA HIS A 104 19.36 -2.76 5.38
C HIS A 104 19.83 -1.94 6.59
N ALA A 105 20.20 -0.67 6.39
CA ALA A 105 20.59 0.23 7.47
C ALA A 105 19.45 0.40 8.49
N ARG A 106 18.19 0.51 8.04
CA ARG A 106 17.01 0.58 8.91
C ARG A 106 16.79 -0.73 9.68
N ARG A 107 17.01 -1.88 9.04
CA ARG A 107 16.92 -3.20 9.69
C ARG A 107 17.97 -3.37 10.80
N LEU A 108 19.18 -2.83 10.60
CA LEU A 108 20.25 -2.87 11.60
C LEU A 108 20.09 -1.85 12.73
N ARG A 109 19.18 -0.86 12.60
CA ARG A 109 18.94 0.07 13.70
C ARG A 109 18.43 -0.70 14.89
N ARG A 110 19.24 -0.73 15.95
CA ARG A 110 18.81 -1.12 17.28
C ARG A 110 17.65 -0.20 17.70
N PRO A 111 16.66 -0.68 18.45
CA PRO A 111 15.80 0.22 19.22
C PRO A 111 16.68 1.25 19.92
N SER A 112 16.22 2.51 20.02
CA SER A 112 16.92 3.52 20.78
C SER A 112 17.30 2.91 22.14
N SER A 113 18.60 2.77 22.39
CA SER A 113 19.09 2.28 23.67
C SER A 113 18.60 3.27 24.71
N GLY A 114 17.64 2.86 25.54
CA GLY A 114 17.08 3.57 26.70
C GLY A 114 16.97 5.08 26.54
N ASP A 115 15.80 5.58 26.15
CA ASP A 115 15.51 7.01 26.36
C ASP A 115 15.44 7.25 27.88
N PRO A 116 16.28 8.13 28.47
CA PRO A 116 16.24 8.42 29.91
C PRO A 116 14.89 8.97 30.41
N GLY A 117 13.99 9.37 29.50
CA GLY A 117 12.62 9.79 29.79
C GLY A 117 11.58 8.67 29.73
N GLN A 118 11.94 7.43 29.37
CA GLN A 118 11.01 6.30 29.39
C GLN A 118 10.79 5.83 30.82
N LYS A 119 9.58 6.02 31.35
CA LYS A 119 9.15 5.39 32.60
C LYS A 119 8.97 3.90 32.35
N GLU A 120 9.76 3.08 33.03
CA GLU A 120 9.54 1.63 33.10
C GLU A 120 8.20 1.38 33.80
N LEU A 121 7.39 0.46 33.25
CA LEU A 121 6.17 0.03 33.91
C LEU A 121 6.57 -0.87 35.09
N GLU A 122 6.41 -0.36 36.30
CA GLU A 122 6.38 -1.16 37.52
C GLU A 122 5.17 -2.11 37.45
N LEU A 123 5.43 -3.42 37.47
CA LEU A 123 4.42 -4.49 37.52
C LEU A 123 4.14 -4.90 38.95
#